data_AF-A0A959Y1Q8-F1
#
_entry.id   AF-A0A959Y1Q8-F1
#
_cell.length_a   1.000
_cell.length_b   1.000
_cell.length_c   1.000
_cell.angle_alpha   90.00
_cell.angle_beta   90.00
_cell.angle_gamma   90.00
#
_symmetry.space_group_name_H-M   'P 1'
#
loop_
_entity.id
_entity.type
_entity.pdbx_description
1 polymer ?
#
loop_
_entity_poly.entity_id
_entity_poly.type
_entity_poly.pdbx_seq_one_letter_code
_entity_poly.pdbx_strand_id
1 'polypeptide(L)'
;MKMNTKNYRMALAVGLLACAPGASMAQQADVLLCSTHDQERIVELTGNDPLKLAQIAEADDELELLTAEYVADNYGRAGGGQYVIPVVFHIIHNNGPENISNEQVIDAVRVLNDDFNKLNADWDNVNAAFLGLVADVGV
;
A
#
# COMPACT_ATOMS: atom_id res chain seq x y z
N MET A 1 -14.62 -67.66 21.59
CA MET A 1 -16.08 -67.66 21.80
C MET A 1 -16.35 -67.44 23.27
N LYS A 2 -17.28 -66.53 23.58
CA LYS A 2 -17.57 -65.90 24.88
C LYS A 2 -16.57 -64.82 25.30
N MET A 3 -17.03 -63.58 25.27
CA MET A 3 -17.21 -62.79 26.49
C MET A 3 -18.21 -61.67 26.21
N ASN A 4 -19.38 -61.77 26.84
CA ASN A 4 -20.28 -60.67 27.07
C ASN A 4 -20.63 -60.74 28.55
N THR A 5 -20.29 -59.70 29.32
CA THR A 5 -21.16 -59.17 30.38
C THR A 5 -20.65 -57.81 30.88
N LYS A 6 -21.31 -56.76 30.42
CA LYS A 6 -21.86 -55.61 31.18
C LYS A 6 -21.21 -55.23 32.53
N ASN A 7 -20.78 -53.97 32.69
CA ASN A 7 -21.53 -52.93 33.45
C ASN A 7 -20.73 -51.65 33.77
N TYR A 8 -21.46 -50.54 33.71
CA TYR A 8 -21.17 -49.13 34.06
C TYR A 8 -20.62 -48.89 35.49
N ARG A 9 -19.60 -48.03 35.64
CA ARG A 9 -19.32 -47.13 36.79
C ARG A 9 -18.43 -45.95 36.31
N MET A 10 -18.99 -44.78 36.05
CA MET A 10 -19.03 -43.59 36.94
C MET A 10 -17.66 -43.13 37.50
N ALA A 11 -17.19 -42.00 36.95
CA ALA A 11 -16.35 -40.94 37.51
C ALA A 11 -14.92 -41.25 38.02
N LEU A 12 -13.92 -40.67 37.35
CA LEU A 12 -12.88 -39.87 38.01
C LEU A 12 -12.26 -38.88 37.00
N ALA A 13 -12.43 -37.59 37.24
CA ALA A 13 -11.72 -36.53 36.54
C ALA A 13 -10.27 -36.48 37.04
N VAL A 14 -9.31 -36.51 36.12
CA VAL A 14 -7.93 -36.04 36.35
C VAL A 14 -7.60 -35.13 35.18
N GLY A 15 -7.39 -33.86 35.50
CA GLY A 15 -7.12 -32.81 34.55
C GLY A 15 -5.84 -33.04 33.77
N LEU A 16 -5.94 -32.83 32.47
CA LEU A 16 -4.81 -32.49 31.63
C LEU A 16 -5.22 -31.23 30.86
N LEU A 17 -4.94 -30.06 31.45
CA LEU A 17 -5.03 -28.79 30.78
C LEU A 17 -3.88 -28.75 29.76
N ALA A 18 -4.11 -29.33 28.58
CA ALA A 18 -3.23 -29.17 27.44
C ALA A 18 -3.43 -27.74 26.91
N CYS A 19 -2.72 -26.77 27.50
CA CYS A 19 -2.38 -25.56 26.78
C CYS A 19 -1.50 -26.00 25.60
N ALA A 20 -2.13 -26.27 24.46
CA ALA A 20 -1.40 -26.18 23.20
C ALA A 20 -0.86 -24.75 23.16
N PRO A 21 0.47 -24.52 23.09
CA PRO A 21 0.96 -23.24 22.67
C PRO A 21 0.41 -23.05 21.26
N GLY A 22 -0.62 -22.20 21.13
CA GLY A 22 -1.05 -21.70 19.86
C GLY A 22 0.21 -21.17 19.20
N ALA A 23 0.63 -21.81 18.11
CA ALA A 23 1.65 -21.24 17.27
C ALA A 23 1.03 -19.96 16.72
N SER A 24 1.36 -18.85 17.35
CA SER A 24 1.11 -17.52 16.83
C SER A 24 1.87 -17.47 15.50
N MET A 25 1.16 -17.73 14.41
CA MET A 25 1.64 -17.38 13.08
C MET A 25 1.79 -15.87 13.12
N ALA A 26 3.02 -15.38 13.26
CA ALA A 26 3.31 -13.99 13.01
C ALA A 26 2.89 -13.73 11.56
N GLN A 27 1.82 -12.97 11.35
CA GLN A 27 1.51 -12.43 10.03
C GLN A 27 2.65 -11.49 9.70
N GLN A 28 3.59 -11.99 8.89
CA GLN A 28 4.57 -11.15 8.25
C GLN A 28 3.79 -10.27 7.28
N ALA A 29 3.50 -9.04 7.69
CA ALA A 29 2.91 -8.07 6.80
C ALA A 29 3.93 -7.75 5.71
N ASP A 30 3.54 -7.90 4.45
CA ASP A 30 4.36 -7.44 3.33
C ASP A 30 4.57 -5.94 3.50
N VAL A 31 5.83 -5.54 3.74
CA VAL A 31 6.20 -4.15 3.86
C VAL A 31 6.15 -3.55 2.46
N LEU A 32 5.19 -2.65 2.21
CA LEU A 32 5.15 -1.88 0.98
C LEU A 32 6.31 -0.88 1.00
N LEU A 33 7.32 -1.17 0.20
CA LEU A 33 8.55 -0.39 0.16
C LEU A 33 8.47 0.68 -0.94
N CYS A 34 8.50 1.95 -0.56
CA CYS A 34 8.62 3.07 -1.51
C CYS A 34 9.89 3.85 -1.23
N SER A 35 10.76 4.04 -2.23
CA SER A 35 12.05 4.69 -2.01
C SER A 35 11.98 6.21 -1.92
N THR A 36 10.88 6.82 -2.37
CA THR A 36 10.84 8.26 -2.67
C THR A 36 10.51 9.13 -1.47
N HIS A 37 9.84 8.63 -0.43
CA HIS A 37 9.44 9.42 0.76
C HIS A 37 9.49 8.61 2.06
N ASP A 38 10.27 7.52 2.07
CA ASP A 38 10.46 6.72 3.27
C ASP A 38 11.54 7.37 4.13
N GLN A 39 11.12 7.97 5.23
CA GLN A 39 11.98 8.74 6.11
C GLN A 39 13.10 7.88 6.73
N GLU A 40 12.83 6.59 7.00
CA GLU A 40 13.84 5.66 7.48
C GLU A 40 14.90 5.38 6.42
N ARG A 41 14.48 5.25 5.15
CA ARG A 41 15.39 5.07 4.02
C ARG A 41 16.19 6.35 3.70
N ILE A 42 15.61 7.53 3.82
CA ILE A 42 16.33 8.80 3.60
C ILE A 42 17.47 8.95 4.61
N VAL A 43 17.19 8.63 5.87
CA VAL A 43 18.15 8.59 6.99
C VAL A 43 19.30 7.62 6.69
N GLU A 44 18.98 6.42 6.18
CA GLU A 44 19.99 5.43 5.75
C GLU A 44 20.83 5.93 4.56
N LEU A 45 20.20 6.42 3.49
CA LEU A 45 20.87 6.87 2.27
C LEU A 45 21.76 8.10 2.50
N THR A 46 21.39 8.96 3.44
CA THR A 46 22.18 10.14 3.83
C THR A 46 23.32 9.79 4.80
N GLY A 47 23.32 8.57 5.35
CA GLY A 47 24.30 8.13 6.35
C GLY A 47 24.12 8.80 7.70
N ASN A 48 22.91 9.25 8.04
CA ASN A 48 22.62 10.08 9.22
C ASN A 48 23.45 11.37 9.30
N ASP A 49 23.89 11.89 8.16
CA ASP A 49 24.63 13.15 8.11
C ASP A 49 23.68 14.32 8.42
N PRO A 50 23.87 15.03 9.55
CA PRO A 50 22.98 16.11 9.95
C PRO A 50 22.96 17.26 8.95
N LEU A 51 24.04 17.47 8.18
CA LEU A 51 24.06 18.51 7.16
C LEU A 51 23.16 18.16 5.98
N LYS A 52 23.19 16.92 5.52
CA LYS A 52 22.33 16.46 4.41
C LYS A 52 20.85 16.45 4.80
N LEU A 53 20.55 16.05 6.03
CA LEU A 53 19.18 16.09 6.55
C LEU A 53 18.65 17.52 6.62
N ALA A 54 19.49 18.48 7.07
CA ALA A 54 19.13 19.90 7.07
C ALA A 54 18.91 20.43 5.64
N GLN A 55 19.74 20.04 4.68
CA GLN A 55 19.58 20.44 3.28
C GLN A 55 18.30 19.90 2.63
N ILE A 56 17.91 18.65 2.94
CA ILE A 56 16.66 18.06 2.46
C ILE A 56 15.47 18.83 3.04
N ALA A 57 15.47 19.09 4.34
CA ALA A 57 14.40 19.86 4.99
C ALA A 57 14.29 21.28 4.41
N GLU A 58 15.41 21.96 4.16
CA GLU A 58 15.43 23.28 3.53
C GLU A 58 14.90 23.24 2.09
N ALA A 59 15.25 22.22 1.31
CA ALA A 59 14.75 22.05 -0.05
C ALA A 59 13.24 21.73 -0.10
N ASP A 60 12.74 20.96 0.86
CA ASP A 60 11.31 20.68 1.01
C ASP A 60 10.54 21.97 1.35
N ASP A 61 11.04 22.78 2.28
CA ASP A 61 10.44 24.08 2.64
C ASP A 61 10.41 25.03 1.42
N GLU A 62 11.48 25.08 0.61
CA GLU A 62 11.52 25.88 -0.62
C GLU A 62 10.48 25.40 -1.65
N LEU A 63 10.34 24.08 -1.82
CA LEU A 63 9.37 23.47 -2.73
C LEU A 63 7.93 23.79 -2.32
N GLU A 64 7.63 23.75 -1.02
CA GLU A 64 6.31 24.08 -0.48
C GLU A 64 5.97 25.56 -0.68
N LEU A 65 6.93 26.46 -0.48
CA LEU A 65 6.76 27.89 -0.76
C LEU A 65 6.47 28.13 -2.25
N LEU A 66 7.24 27.50 -3.13
CA LEU A 66 7.04 27.58 -4.58
C LEU A 66 5.66 27.05 -4.99
N THR A 67 5.24 25.94 -4.40
CA THR A 67 3.92 25.34 -4.66
C THR A 67 2.80 26.27 -4.21
N ALA A 68 2.91 26.86 -3.01
CA ALA A 68 1.93 27.80 -2.49
C ALA A 68 1.80 29.06 -3.37
N GLU A 69 2.93 29.61 -3.83
CA GLU A 69 2.94 30.76 -4.76
C GLU A 69 2.31 30.38 -6.09
N TYR A 70 2.70 29.25 -6.69
CA TYR A 70 2.15 28.78 -7.96
C TYR A 70 0.63 28.59 -7.90
N VAL A 71 0.12 27.99 -6.82
CA VAL A 71 -1.31 27.78 -6.63
C VAL A 71 -2.05 29.09 -6.44
N ALA A 72 -1.48 30.06 -5.71
CA ALA A 72 -2.09 31.39 -5.54
C ALA A 72 -2.21 32.13 -6.88
N ASP A 73 -1.17 32.09 -7.71
CA ASP A 73 -1.13 32.78 -9.00
C ASP A 73 -1.95 32.09 -10.10
N ASN A 74 -2.12 30.77 -10.01
CA ASN A 74 -2.81 29.95 -11.00
C ASN A 74 -4.14 29.39 -10.49
N TYR A 75 -4.69 29.97 -9.43
CA TYR A 75 -5.98 29.56 -8.89
C TYR A 75 -7.08 29.68 -9.96
N GLY A 76 -7.66 28.54 -10.35
CA GLY A 76 -8.65 28.44 -11.43
C GLY A 76 -8.10 28.21 -12.85
N ARG A 77 -6.77 28.17 -13.04
CA ARG A 77 -6.12 27.61 -14.24
C ARG A 77 -5.87 26.11 -14.17
N ALA A 78 -6.05 25.51 -13.00
CA ALA A 78 -6.25 24.07 -12.85
C ALA A 78 -7.49 23.72 -13.68
N GLY A 79 -7.25 23.22 -14.89
CA GLY A 79 -8.26 22.90 -15.88
C GLY A 79 -9.20 21.87 -15.30
N GLY A 80 -10.47 22.24 -15.14
CA GLY A 80 -11.54 21.30 -14.77
C GLY A 80 -11.90 20.34 -15.91
N GLY A 81 -10.92 19.94 -16.71
CA GLY A 81 -11.08 19.08 -17.88
C GLY A 81 -10.07 17.94 -17.86
N GLN A 82 -10.35 16.90 -18.64
CA GLN A 82 -9.51 15.72 -18.73
C GLN A 82 -8.10 16.08 -19.19
N TYR A 83 -7.12 15.75 -18.37
CA TYR A 83 -5.71 15.73 -18.72
C TYR A 83 -5.35 14.39 -19.34
N VAL A 84 -4.38 14.37 -20.26
CA VAL A 84 -3.91 13.13 -20.88
C VAL A 84 -2.40 13.10 -20.78
N ILE A 85 -1.87 12.13 -20.04
CA ILE A 85 -0.43 11.93 -19.87
C ILE A 85 0.03 10.83 -20.84
N PRO A 86 0.89 11.14 -21.82
CA PRO A 86 1.48 10.10 -22.66
C PRO A 86 2.50 9.29 -21.85
N VAL A 87 2.32 7.97 -21.80
CA VAL A 87 3.16 7.05 -21.02
C VAL A 87 3.96 6.13 -21.95
N VAL A 88 5.22 5.89 -21.60
CA VAL A 88 6.09 4.89 -22.24
C VAL A 88 6.54 3.89 -21.17
N PHE A 89 6.34 2.59 -21.43
CA PHE A 89 6.83 1.52 -20.57
C PHE A 89 8.18 1.01 -21.07
N HIS A 90 9.17 0.99 -20.17
CA HIS A 90 10.46 0.34 -20.40
C HIS A 90 10.50 -0.98 -19.63
N ILE A 91 10.26 -2.10 -20.32
CA ILE A 91 10.35 -3.45 -19.75
C ILE A 91 11.80 -3.91 -19.88
N ILE A 92 12.52 -3.96 -18.76
CA ILE A 92 13.89 -4.46 -18.68
C ILE A 92 13.82 -5.90 -18.17
N HIS A 93 14.32 -6.86 -18.97
CA HIS A 93 14.25 -8.28 -18.64
C HIS A 93 15.51 -9.03 -19.10
N ASN A 94 15.85 -10.12 -18.41
CA ASN A 94 16.95 -11.02 -18.80
C ASN A 94 16.42 -12.33 -19.41
N ASN A 95 15.57 -12.24 -20.43
CA ASN A 95 14.92 -13.38 -21.11
C ASN A 95 14.14 -14.33 -20.17
N GLY A 96 13.68 -13.83 -19.02
CA GLY A 96 12.90 -14.58 -18.02
C GLY A 96 11.43 -14.15 -17.93
N PRO A 97 10.71 -14.57 -16.88
CA PRO A 97 9.31 -14.20 -16.63
C PRO A 97 9.10 -12.70 -16.34
N GLU A 98 10.20 -11.95 -16.18
CA GLU A 98 10.23 -10.49 -16.04
C GLU A 98 9.76 -9.78 -17.33
N ASN A 99 9.79 -10.46 -18.47
CA ASN A 99 9.21 -9.95 -19.70
C ASN A 99 7.68 -10.09 -19.63
N ILE A 100 7.05 -9.10 -18.98
CA ILE A 100 5.60 -9.07 -18.78
C ILE A 100 4.87 -8.92 -20.12
N SER A 101 3.64 -9.42 -20.13
CA SER A 101 2.77 -9.35 -21.30
C SER A 101 2.24 -7.93 -21.54
N ASN A 102 1.87 -7.63 -22.78
CA ASN A 102 1.23 -6.34 -23.11
C ASN A 102 -0.09 -6.18 -22.37
N GLU A 103 -0.81 -7.28 -22.13
CA GLU A 103 -2.07 -7.30 -21.39
C GLU A 103 -1.85 -6.81 -19.95
N GLN A 104 -0.76 -7.22 -19.30
CA GLN A 104 -0.40 -6.72 -17.96
C GLN A 104 -0.05 -5.24 -17.96
N VAL A 105 0.64 -4.75 -19.00
CA VAL A 105 0.96 -3.30 -19.14
C VAL A 105 -0.33 -2.49 -19.31
N ILE A 106 -1.24 -2.95 -20.17
CA ILE A 106 -2.52 -2.29 -20.42
C ILE A 106 -3.38 -2.30 -19.16
N ASP A 107 -3.37 -3.39 -18.40
CA ASP A 107 -4.09 -3.48 -17.13
C ASP A 107 -3.55 -2.49 -16.09
N ALA A 108 -2.23 -2.31 -16.01
CA ALA A 108 -1.64 -1.29 -15.14
C ALA A 108 -2.10 0.13 -15.51
N VAL A 109 -2.17 0.45 -16.81
CA VAL A 109 -2.69 1.74 -17.30
C VAL A 109 -4.18 1.88 -16.97
N ARG A 110 -4.97 0.82 -17.11
CA ARG A 110 -6.38 0.81 -16.72
C ARG A 110 -6.56 1.15 -15.25
N VAL A 111 -5.81 0.49 -14.36
CA VAL A 111 -5.86 0.76 -12.91
C VAL A 111 -5.51 2.21 -12.60
N LEU A 112 -4.44 2.76 -13.20
CA LEU A 112 -4.11 4.17 -13.02
C LEU A 112 -5.27 5.08 -13.43
N ASN A 113 -5.82 4.90 -14.63
CA ASN A 113 -6.95 5.70 -15.08
C ASN A 113 -8.17 5.54 -14.16
N ASP A 114 -8.43 4.34 -13.64
CA ASP A 114 -9.55 4.12 -12.74
C ASP A 114 -9.36 4.88 -11.40
N ASP A 115 -8.18 4.77 -10.80
CA ASP A 115 -7.86 5.39 -9.50
C ASP A 115 -7.81 6.92 -9.58
N PHE A 116 -7.20 7.49 -10.63
CA PHE A 116 -7.12 8.94 -10.81
C PHE A 116 -8.48 9.58 -11.11
N ASN A 117 -9.43 8.83 -11.67
CA ASN A 117 -10.74 9.34 -12.04
C ASN A 117 -11.89 8.82 -11.16
N LYS A 118 -11.58 8.20 -10.02
CA LYS A 118 -12.59 7.63 -9.09
C LYS A 118 -13.54 6.64 -9.77
N LEU A 119 -13.03 5.85 -10.70
CA LEU A 119 -13.76 4.78 -11.40
C LEU A 119 -13.46 3.39 -10.80
N ASN A 120 -12.53 3.30 -9.86
CA ASN A 120 -12.18 2.08 -9.16
C ASN A 120 -13.37 1.57 -8.32
N ALA A 121 -13.72 0.28 -8.46
CA ALA A 121 -14.97 -0.26 -7.91
C ALA A 121 -15.06 -0.23 -6.37
N ASP A 122 -13.95 -0.03 -5.68
CA ASP A 122 -13.80 -0.07 -4.23
C ASP A 122 -13.63 1.32 -3.58
N TRP A 123 -13.84 2.42 -4.32
CA TRP A 123 -13.68 3.78 -3.80
C TRP A 123 -14.58 4.08 -2.59
N ASP A 124 -15.71 3.38 -2.46
CA ASP A 124 -16.68 3.54 -1.39
C ASP A 124 -16.34 2.77 -0.10
N ASN A 125 -15.31 1.92 -0.14
CA ASN A 125 -14.77 1.25 1.05
C ASN A 125 -13.97 2.19 1.97
N VAL A 126 -13.72 3.43 1.54
CA VAL A 126 -13.07 4.47 2.35
C VAL A 126 -13.89 4.71 3.63
N ASN A 127 -13.20 4.93 4.76
CA ASN A 127 -13.86 5.24 6.03
C ASN A 127 -14.84 6.42 5.84
N ALA A 128 -16.05 6.27 6.37
CA ALA A 128 -17.13 7.25 6.18
C ALA A 128 -16.73 8.69 6.51
N ALA A 129 -15.81 8.91 7.46
CA ALA A 129 -15.30 10.23 7.81
C ALA A 129 -14.54 10.93 6.66
N PHE A 130 -14.01 10.17 5.69
CA PHE A 130 -13.19 10.66 4.58
C PHE A 130 -13.89 10.55 3.22
N LEU A 131 -15.09 9.99 3.13
CA LEU A 131 -15.81 9.88 1.85
C LEU A 131 -16.04 11.24 1.17
N GLY A 132 -16.21 12.30 1.95
CA GLY A 132 -16.34 13.68 1.44
C GLY A 132 -15.06 14.27 0.84
N LEU A 133 -13.92 13.59 1.01
CA LEU A 133 -12.62 14.00 0.49
C LEU A 133 -12.21 13.21 -0.77
N VAL A 134 -12.98 12.18 -1.17
CA VAL A 134 -12.66 11.35 -2.34
C VAL A 134 -12.93 12.13 -3.63
N ALA A 135 -11.87 12.42 -4.37
CA ALA A 135 -11.90 13.25 -5.57
C ALA A 135 -11.80 12.44 -6.87
N ASP A 136 -12.39 12.98 -7.93
CA ASP A 136 -12.04 12.69 -9.31
C ASP A 136 -11.00 13.75 -9.73
N VAL A 137 -9.78 13.31 -10.06
CA VAL A 137 -8.65 14.19 -10.39
C VAL A 137 -8.69 14.59 -11.86
N GLY A 138 -9.29 13.79 -12.74
CA GLY A 138 -9.43 14.09 -14.17
C GLY A 138 -8.16 13.91 -15.00
N VAL A 139 -7.39 12.83 -14.80
CA VAL A 139 -6.08 12.57 -15.44
C VAL A 139 -6.09 11.27 -16.24
#